data_AF-A0A1F9P0E1-F1
#
_entry.id   AF-A0A1F9P0E1-F1
#
_cell.length_a   1.000
_cell.length_b   1.000
_cell.length_c   1.000
_cell.angle_alpha   90.00
_cell.angle_beta   90.00
_cell.angle_gamma   90.00
#
_symmetry.space_group_name_H-M   'P 1'
#
loop_
_entity.id
_entity.type
_entity.pdbx_description
1 polymer ?
#
loop_
_entity_poly.entity_id
_entity_poly.type
_entity_poly.pdbx_seq_one_letter_code
_entity_poly.pdbx_strand_id
1 'polypeptide(L)'
;MLSCKDVTKLVSESMDRSLPLGKRIGMRLHLLICKFCARYERQLLLIRETARRLAATVEAPGEPLGETLSVEARERIRESIRNP
;
A
#
# COMPACT_ATOMS: atom_id res chain seq x y z
N MET A 1 25.16 -6.43 0.41
CA MET A 1 24.49 -5.19 -0.08
C MET A 1 23.21 -5.60 -0.78
N LEU A 2 22.08 -4.94 -0.49
CA LEU A 2 20.83 -5.16 -1.23
C LEU A 2 20.94 -4.56 -2.63
N SER A 3 20.43 -5.25 -3.65
CA SER A 3 20.36 -4.72 -5.00
C SER A 3 19.22 -3.71 -5.14
N CYS A 4 19.25 -2.86 -6.17
CA CYS A 4 18.14 -1.96 -6.49
C CYS A 4 16.81 -2.72 -6.65
N LYS A 5 16.85 -3.93 -7.24
CA LYS A 5 15.67 -4.79 -7.42
C LYS A 5 15.09 -5.28 -6.09
N ASP A 6 15.94 -5.62 -5.13
CA ASP A 6 15.50 -6.03 -3.80
C ASP A 6 14.88 -4.85 -3.05
N VAL A 7 15.50 -3.67 -3.18
CA VAL A 7 15.06 -2.45 -2.49
C VAL A 7 13.74 -1.94 -3.04
N THR A 8 13.54 -1.92 -4.36
CA THR A 8 12.24 -1.52 -4.94
C THR A 8 11.12 -2.45 -4.48
N LYS A 9 11.38 -3.77 -4.41
CA LYS A 9 10.44 -4.74 -3.85
C LYS A 9 10.14 -4.47 -2.37
N LEU A 10 11.17 -4.25 -1.55
CA LEU A 10 11.00 -3.94 -0.13
C LEU A 10 10.25 -2.62 0.10
N VAL A 11 10.52 -1.58 -0.70
CA VAL A 11 9.79 -0.31 -0.64
C VAL A 11 8.31 -0.55 -0.92
N SER A 12 7.95 -1.31 -1.96
CA SER A 12 6.55 -1.67 -2.23
C SER A 12 5.95 -2.47 -1.08
N GLU A 13 6.62 -3.53 -0.62
CA GLU A 13 6.12 -4.35 0.50
C GLU A 13 5.92 -3.54 1.79
N SER A 14 6.75 -2.51 2.02
CA SER A 14 6.62 -1.64 3.19
C SER A 14 5.35 -0.79 3.20
N MET A 15 4.73 -0.60 2.03
CA MET A 15 3.46 0.10 1.88
C MET A 15 2.28 -0.78 2.30
N ASP A 16 2.40 -2.09 2.14
CA ASP A 16 1.32 -3.03 2.44
C ASP A 16 1.43 -3.60 3.84
N ARG A 17 2.66 -3.83 4.31
CA ARG A 17 2.93 -4.46 5.61
C ARG A 17 4.16 -3.90 6.30
N SER A 18 4.23 -4.11 7.60
CA SER A 18 5.44 -3.83 8.36
C SER A 18 6.57 -4.81 7.98
N LEU A 19 7.70 -4.27 7.53
CA LEU A 19 8.91 -5.06 7.29
C LEU A 19 9.61 -5.46 8.60
N PRO A 20 10.24 -6.65 8.65
CA PRO A 20 11.18 -7.01 9.70
C PRO A 20 12.32 -5.98 9.84
N LEU A 21 12.76 -5.73 11.07
CA LEU A 21 13.72 -4.65 11.40
C LEU A 21 15.00 -4.70 10.54
N GLY A 22 15.59 -5.88 10.35
CA GLY A 22 16.81 -6.04 9.54
C GLY A 22 16.61 -5.63 8.07
N LYS A 23 15.49 -6.01 7.46
CA LYS A 23 15.14 -5.62 6.08
C LYS A 23 14.89 -4.11 5.98
N ARG A 24 14.23 -3.53 6.99
CA ARG A 24 13.98 -2.08 7.07
C ARG A 24 15.26 -1.27 7.15
N ILE A 25 16.23 -1.71 7.97
CA ILE A 25 17.53 -1.04 8.11
C ILE A 25 18.32 -1.15 6.80
N GLY A 26 18.42 -2.35 6.22
CA GLY A 26 19.13 -2.55 4.94
C GLY A 26 18.54 -1.71 3.80
N MET A 27 17.21 -1.64 3.72
CA MET A 27 16.51 -0.78 2.76
C MET A 27 16.88 0.70 2.96
N ARG A 28 16.80 1.22 4.19
CA ARG A 28 17.16 2.62 4.50
C ARG A 28 18.60 2.94 4.14
N LEU A 29 19.54 2.06 4.44
CA LEU A 29 20.95 2.24 4.06
C LEU A 29 21.11 2.36 2.53
N HIS A 30 20.40 1.53 1.76
CA HIS A 30 20.46 1.62 0.29
C HIS A 30 19.85 2.92 -0.24
N LEU A 31 18.76 3.41 0.36
CA LEU A 31 18.12 4.67 -0.03
C LEU A 31 19.04 5.88 0.18
N LEU A 32 19.94 5.83 1.17
CA LEU A 32 20.93 6.89 1.40
C LEU A 32 22.01 6.97 0.31
N ILE A 33 22.37 5.83 -0.30
CA ILE A 33 23.44 5.76 -1.31
C ILE A 33 22.91 5.82 -2.75
N CYS A 34 21.66 5.41 -2.98
CA CYS A 34 21.08 5.30 -4.31
C CYS A 34 19.95 6.32 -4.52
N LYS A 35 20.29 7.42 -5.22
CA LYS A 35 19.33 8.49 -5.54
C LYS A 35 18.09 8.02 -6.30
N PHE A 36 18.22 6.97 -7.12
CA PHE A 36 17.10 6.44 -7.91
C PHE A 36 16.09 5.70 -7.04
N CYS A 37 16.57 4.86 -6.11
CA CYS A 37 15.69 4.19 -5.15
C CYS A 37 15.01 5.19 -4.21
N ALA A 38 15.71 6.24 -3.76
CA ALA A 38 15.12 7.32 -2.98
C ALA A 38 14.03 8.10 -3.76
N ARG A 39 14.24 8.34 -5.06
CA ARG A 39 13.20 8.96 -5.91
C ARG A 39 11.99 8.05 -6.09
N TYR A 40 12.21 6.76 -6.31
CA TYR A 40 11.15 5.77 -6.43
C TYR A 40 10.27 5.69 -5.17
N GLU A 41 10.89 5.63 -3.98
CA GLU A 41 10.15 5.66 -2.71
C GLU A 41 9.25 6.90 -2.59
N ARG A 42 9.80 8.09 -2.91
CA ARG A 42 9.02 9.34 -2.90
C ARG A 42 7.86 9.32 -3.88
N GLN A 43 8.04 8.75 -5.08
CA GLN A 43 6.97 8.62 -6.08
C GLN A 43 5.85 7.71 -5.57
N LEU A 44 6.19 6.56 -4.98
CA LEU A 44 5.18 5.66 -4.41
C LEU A 44 4.40 6.32 -3.26
N LEU A 45 5.09 7.04 -2.37
CA LEU A 45 4.44 7.78 -1.29
C LEU A 45 3.48 8.84 -1.83
N LEU A 46 3.87 9.58 -2.88
CA LEU A 46 3.01 10.56 -3.53
C LEU A 46 1.76 9.92 -4.15
N ILE A 47 1.91 8.79 -4.85
CA ILE A 47 0.78 8.06 -5.44
C ILE A 47 -0.18 7.62 -4.33
N ARG A 48 0.35 7.04 -3.25
CA ARG A 48 -0.44 6.56 -2.11
C ARG A 48 -1.21 7.70 -1.42
N GLU A 49 -0.54 8.82 -1.19
CA GLU A 49 -1.16 9.99 -0.56
C GLU A 49 -2.24 10.59 -1.45
N THR A 50 -1.97 10.73 -2.75
CA THR A 50 -2.95 11.23 -3.72
C THR A 50 -4.18 10.32 -3.79
N ALA A 51 -3.98 9.00 -3.84
CA ALA A 51 -5.08 8.03 -3.86
C ALA A 51 -5.93 8.11 -2.59
N ARG A 52 -5.32 8.27 -1.41
CA ARG A 52 -6.04 8.45 -0.15
C ARG A 52 -6.83 9.75 -0.09
N ARG A 53 -6.24 10.86 -0.56
CA ARG A 53 -6.93 12.15 -0.64
C ARG A 53 -8.11 12.06 -1.58
N LEU A 54 -7.94 11.42 -2.75
CA LEU A 54 -9.03 11.21 -3.68
C LEU A 54 -10.15 10.42 -3.01
N ALA A 55 -9.85 9.27 -2.40
CA ALA A 55 -10.83 8.48 -1.65
C ALA A 55 -11.55 9.30 -0.56
N ALA A 56 -10.82 10.14 0.20
CA ALA A 56 -11.42 11.00 1.22
C ALA A 56 -12.31 12.12 0.65
N THR A 57 -11.96 12.71 -0.50
CA THR A 57 -12.80 13.74 -1.17
C THR A 57 -14.05 13.15 -1.80
N VAL A 58 -13.95 11.88 -2.16
CA VAL A 58 -14.98 11.04 -2.77
C VAL A 58 -16.00 10.56 -1.74
N GLU A 59 -15.59 10.41 -0.47
CA GLU A 59 -16.45 10.07 0.67
C GLU A 59 -17.20 11.28 1.27
N ALA A 60 -17.25 12.43 0.58
CA ALA A 60 -18.14 13.52 0.94
C ALA A 60 -19.61 13.01 0.99
N PRO A 61 -20.43 13.46 1.96
CA PRO A 61 -21.74 12.85 2.23
C PRO A 61 -22.69 13.09 1.06
N GLY A 62 -22.81 12.11 0.17
CA GLY A 62 -23.71 12.19 -0.98
C GLY A 62 -23.71 10.95 -1.86
N GLU A 63 -22.56 10.42 -2.27
CA GLU A 63 -22.49 9.30 -3.21
C GLU A 63 -21.27 8.41 -2.92
N PRO A 64 -21.45 7.11 -2.62
CA PRO A 64 -20.31 6.20 -2.47
C PRO A 64 -19.64 6.03 -3.83
N LEU A 65 -18.36 6.42 -3.98
CA LEU A 65 -17.62 5.98 -5.17
C LEU A 65 -17.26 4.51 -5.02
N GLY A 66 -17.81 3.76 -5.95
CA GLY A 66 -17.64 2.32 -6.06
C GLY A 66 -18.99 1.65 -5.93
N GLU A 67 -19.26 0.73 -6.85
CA GLU A 67 -20.32 -0.24 -6.67
C GLU A 67 -20.12 -0.91 -5.31
N THR A 68 -20.98 -0.59 -4.35
CA THR A 68 -21.07 -1.38 -3.12
C THR A 68 -21.32 -2.82 -3.53
N LEU A 69 -20.71 -3.77 -2.83
CA LEU A 69 -20.97 -5.19 -3.06
C LEU A 69 -22.48 -5.44 -3.12
N SER A 70 -22.90 -6.25 -4.10
CA SER A 70 -24.28 -6.74 -4.13
C SER A 70 -24.62 -7.39 -2.79
N VAL A 71 -25.90 -7.35 -2.44
CA VAL A 71 -26.38 -7.95 -1.18
C VAL A 71 -25.92 -9.40 -1.07
N GLU A 72 -26.02 -10.15 -2.17
CA GLU A 72 -25.58 -11.55 -2.29
C GLU A 72 -24.08 -11.72 -2.05
N ALA A 73 -23.23 -10.86 -2.64
CA ALA A 73 -21.79 -10.92 -2.44
C ALA A 73 -21.41 -10.63 -0.99
N ARG A 74 -22.10 -9.67 -0.35
CA ARG A 74 -21.92 -9.34 1.07
C ARG A 74 -22.34 -10.48 1.99
N GLU A 75 -23.43 -11.16 1.70
CA GLU A 75 -23.93 -12.29 2.49
C GLU A 75 -23.00 -13.52 2.41
N ARG A 76 -22.52 -13.86 1.21
CA ARG A 76 -21.55 -14.96 1.03
C ARG A 76 -20.27 -14.75 1.84
N ILE A 77 -19.70 -13.55 1.81
CA ILE A 77 -18.49 -13.22 2.60
C ILE A 77 -18.78 -13.31 4.10
N ARG A 78 -19.98 -12.92 4.52
CA ARG A 78 -20.38 -12.98 5.93
C ARG A 78 -20.49 -14.41 6.45
N GLU A 79 -21.03 -15.32 5.64
CA GLU A 79 -21.14 -16.74 5.98
C GLU A 79 -19.76 -17.41 6.07
N SER A 80 -18.86 -17.13 5.12
CA SER A 80 -17.51 -17.72 5.13
C SER A 80 -16.67 -17.30 6.34
N ILE A 81 -16.91 -16.09 6.88
CA ILE A 81 -16.22 -15.63 8.11
C ILE A 81 -16.83 -16.27 9.36
N ARG A 82 -18.13 -16.58 9.35
CA ARG A 82 -18.84 -17.19 10.49
C ARG A 82 -18.56 -18.69 10.62
N ASN A 83 -18.24 -19.35 9.51
CA ASN A 83 -17.94 -20.79 9.47
C ASN A 83 -16.61 -21.04 8.74
N PRO A 84 -15.46 -20.90 9.44
CA PRO A 84 -14.12 -20.92 8.84
C PRO A 84 -13.74 -22.27 8.24
#